data_AF-A0A5B9DBX6-F1
#
_entry.id   AF-A0A5B9DBX6-F1
#
_cell.length_a   1.000
_cell.length_b   1.000
_cell.length_c   1.000
_cell.angle_alpha   90.00
_cell.angle_beta   90.00
_cell.angle_gamma   90.00
#
_symmetry.space_group_name_H-M   'P 1'
#
loop_
_entity.id
_entity.type
_entity.pdbx_description
1 polymer ?
#
loop_
_entity_poly.entity_id
_entity_poly.type
_entity_poly.pdbx_seq_one_letter_code
_entity_poly.pdbx_strand_id
1 'polypeptide(L)'
;MSEMNPSVDFFNKYSPYFATLLTFILSMLFTLVPFWPLTFVAAIFGGFLCKNMNCGALSAMIGIIISWGIYIIIEVIGNRTNILFDQLGILITGSSGFGFWLIFIVLIVGAIIGLLGGTIGSGIRILIEPKFLSKKNHQR
;
A
#
# COMPACT_ATOMS: atom_id res chain seq x y z
N MET A 1 -30.04 4.01 -22.13
CA MET A 1 -28.70 3.50 -22.50
C MET A 1 -27.76 4.70 -22.49
N SER A 2 -27.16 5.03 -21.34
CA SER A 2 -26.34 6.25 -21.24
C SER A 2 -25.02 6.00 -21.96
N GLU A 3 -24.69 6.84 -22.94
CA GLU A 3 -23.40 6.83 -23.62
C GLU A 3 -22.27 6.86 -22.58
N MET A 4 -21.54 5.76 -22.50
CA MET A 4 -20.42 5.58 -21.57
C MET A 4 -19.26 6.42 -22.10
N ASN A 5 -18.82 7.42 -21.33
CA ASN A 5 -17.79 8.37 -21.77
C ASN A 5 -16.42 7.65 -21.83
N PRO A 6 -15.78 7.52 -23.00
CA PRO A 6 -14.58 6.69 -23.20
C PRO A 6 -13.38 7.15 -22.35
N SER A 7 -13.36 8.42 -21.94
CA SER A 7 -12.33 8.96 -21.04
C SER A 7 -12.38 8.37 -19.62
N VAL A 8 -13.57 8.02 -19.13
CA VAL A 8 -13.77 7.49 -17.76
C VAL A 8 -13.35 6.02 -17.68
N ASP A 9 -13.60 5.25 -18.74
CA ASP A 9 -13.19 3.83 -18.82
C ASP A 9 -11.68 3.68 -18.93
N PHE A 10 -11.01 4.57 -19.67
CA PHE A 10 -9.55 4.61 -19.71
C PHE A 10 -8.97 4.84 -18.32
N PHE A 11 -9.47 5.84 -17.59
CA PHE A 11 -9.01 6.12 -16.22
C PHE A 11 -9.22 4.95 -15.26
N ASN A 12 -10.36 4.25 -15.34
CA ASN A 12 -10.63 3.10 -14.49
C ASN A 12 -9.69 1.92 -14.78
N LYS A 13 -9.27 1.74 -16.04
CA LYS A 13 -8.36 0.67 -16.45
C LYS A 13 -6.93 0.88 -15.94
N TYR A 14 -6.44 2.12 -15.93
CA TYR A 14 -5.07 2.45 -15.48
C TYR A 14 -4.96 2.89 -14.01
N SER A 15 -6.09 3.15 -13.37
CA SER A 15 -6.22 3.44 -11.94
C SER A 15 -5.37 2.54 -11.02
N PRO A 16 -5.36 1.19 -11.14
CA PRO A 16 -4.53 0.34 -10.29
C PRO A 16 -3.04 0.65 -10.40
N TYR A 17 -2.53 0.87 -11.61
CA TYR A 17 -1.11 1.12 -11.82
C TYR A 17 -0.69 2.45 -11.19
N PHE A 18 -1.53 3.48 -11.37
CA PHE A 18 -1.28 4.78 -10.75
C PHE A 18 -1.41 4.73 -9.22
N ALA A 19 -2.37 3.96 -8.71
CA ALA A 19 -2.53 3.71 -7.27
C ALA A 19 -1.30 3.01 -6.67
N THR A 20 -0.80 1.95 -7.32
CA THR A 20 0.42 1.26 -6.88
C THR A 20 1.62 2.20 -6.89
N LEU A 21 1.79 2.97 -7.97
CA LEU A 21 2.89 3.94 -8.10
C LEU A 21 2.84 5.00 -7.00
N LEU A 22 1.67 5.60 -6.77
CA LEU A 22 1.49 6.60 -5.72
C LEU A 22 1.76 6.01 -4.33
N THR A 23 1.21 4.83 -4.06
CA THR A 23 1.42 4.14 -2.77
C THR A 23 2.91 3.85 -2.56
N PHE A 24 3.59 3.36 -3.59
CA PHE A 24 5.02 3.08 -3.55
C PHE A 24 5.84 4.34 -3.21
N ILE A 25 5.60 5.45 -3.92
CA ILE A 25 6.35 6.71 -3.71
C ILE A 25 6.10 7.25 -2.30
N LEU A 26 4.84 7.33 -1.86
CA LEU A 26 4.49 7.83 -0.53
C LEU A 26 5.02 6.92 0.58
N SER A 27 4.90 5.60 0.40
CA SER A 27 5.43 4.59 1.33
C SER A 27 6.95 4.75 1.47
N MET A 28 7.67 4.91 0.37
CA MET A 28 9.11 5.14 0.39
C MET A 28 9.46 6.42 1.14
N LEU A 29 8.79 7.52 0.82
CA LEU A 29 9.00 8.81 1.47
C LEU A 29 8.76 8.73 2.98
N PHE A 30 7.70 8.05 3.41
CA PHE A 30 7.36 7.88 4.82
C PHE A 30 8.26 6.88 5.55
N THR A 31 8.83 5.91 4.85
CA THR A 31 9.79 4.95 5.45
C THR A 31 11.13 5.63 5.76
N LEU A 32 11.50 6.68 5.01
CA LEU A 32 12.68 7.51 5.33
C LEU A 32 12.51 8.33 6.62
N VAL A 33 11.27 8.56 7.04
CA VAL A 33 10.95 9.16 8.33
C VAL A 33 10.82 8.02 9.35
N PRO A 34 11.34 8.14 10.59
CA PRO A 34 11.19 7.10 11.62
C PRO A 34 9.73 6.83 12.08
N PHE A 35 8.75 7.36 11.35
CA PHE A 35 7.32 7.17 11.54
C PHE A 35 6.75 6.21 10.49
N TRP A 36 7.17 4.93 10.57
CA TRP A 36 6.64 3.86 9.73
C TRP A 36 5.10 3.70 9.75
N PRO A 37 4.32 4.10 10.79
CA PRO A 37 2.86 4.01 10.73
C PRO A 37 2.24 4.91 9.63
N LEU A 38 2.95 5.94 9.16
CA LEU A 38 2.49 6.79 8.06
C LEU A 38 2.33 6.01 6.74
N THR A 39 2.96 4.85 6.60
CA THR A 39 2.75 3.95 5.46
C THR A 39 1.29 3.52 5.33
N PHE A 40 0.55 3.44 6.44
CA PHE A 40 -0.89 3.18 6.41
C PHE A 40 -1.68 4.32 5.75
N VAL A 41 -1.25 5.57 5.95
CA VAL A 41 -1.85 6.74 5.31
C VAL A 41 -1.58 6.71 3.80
N ALA A 42 -0.35 6.36 3.39
CA ALA A 42 -0.03 6.14 1.97
C ALA A 42 -0.93 5.08 1.32
N ALA A 43 -1.18 3.97 2.04
CA ALA A 43 -2.08 2.92 1.60
C ALA A 43 -3.52 3.40 1.37
N ILE A 44 -4.05 4.24 2.27
CA ILE A 44 -5.38 4.85 2.14
C ILE A 44 -5.45 5.75 0.91
N PHE A 45 -4.44 6.61 0.69
CA PHE A 45 -4.40 7.47 -0.50
C PHE A 45 -4.31 6.68 -1.80
N GLY A 46 -3.52 5.60 -1.83
CA GLY A 46 -3.46 4.69 -2.95
C GLY A 46 -4.80 4.00 -3.22
N GLY A 47 -5.41 3.42 -2.19
CA GLY A 47 -6.71 2.77 -2.28
C GLY A 47 -7.82 3.70 -2.76
N PHE A 48 -7.80 4.97 -2.35
CA PHE A 48 -8.77 5.97 -2.78
C PHE A 48 -8.79 6.17 -4.30
N LEU A 49 -7.68 5.93 -4.99
CA LEU A 49 -7.60 6.05 -6.45
C LEU A 49 -8.27 4.91 -7.21
N CYS A 50 -8.71 3.84 -6.54
CA CYS A 50 -9.42 2.71 -7.13
C CYS A 50 -10.91 2.71 -6.79
N LYS A 51 -11.77 2.42 -7.77
CA LYS A 51 -13.22 2.26 -7.55
C LYS A 51 -13.59 0.91 -6.93
N ASN A 52 -12.83 -0.13 -7.25
CA ASN A 52 -13.07 -1.48 -6.76
C ASN A 52 -12.21 -1.74 -5.53
N MET A 53 -12.83 -2.20 -4.44
CA MET A 53 -12.12 -2.50 -3.18
C MET A 53 -10.98 -3.50 -3.37
N ASN A 54 -11.20 -4.59 -4.10
CA ASN A 54 -10.16 -5.60 -4.35
C ASN A 54 -8.98 -5.01 -5.12
N CYS A 55 -9.25 -4.08 -6.04
CA CYS A 55 -8.23 -3.44 -6.85
C CYS A 55 -7.38 -2.47 -6.01
N GLY A 56 -8.02 -1.65 -5.17
CA GLY A 56 -7.31 -0.74 -4.25
C GLY A 56 -6.54 -1.47 -3.15
N ALA A 57 -7.08 -2.58 -2.65
CA ALA A 57 -6.39 -3.44 -1.69
C ALA A 57 -5.10 -4.02 -2.27
N LEU A 58 -5.18 -4.64 -3.46
CA LEU A 58 -4.03 -5.26 -4.11
C LEU A 58 -3.00 -4.23 -4.58
N SER A 59 -3.43 -3.09 -5.14
CA SER A 59 -2.50 -2.05 -5.59
C SER A 59 -1.72 -1.44 -4.43
N ALA A 60 -2.40 -1.13 -3.31
CA ALA A 60 -1.75 -0.61 -2.12
C ALA A 60 -0.82 -1.64 -1.45
N MET A 61 -1.26 -2.90 -1.35
CA MET A 61 -0.44 -4.01 -0.84
C MET A 61 0.87 -4.14 -1.64
N ILE A 62 0.77 -4.21 -2.98
CA ILE A 62 1.95 -4.35 -3.85
C ILE A 62 2.86 -3.13 -3.71
N GLY A 63 2.31 -1.91 -3.67
CA GLY A 63 3.09 -0.69 -3.50
C GLY A 63 3.92 -0.69 -2.22
N ILE A 64 3.34 -1.13 -1.10
CA ILE A 64 4.05 -1.19 0.19
C ILE A 64 5.08 -2.33 0.21
N ILE A 65 4.73 -3.53 -0.28
CA ILE A 65 5.67 -4.65 -0.34
C ILE A 65 6.91 -4.27 -1.15
N ILE A 66 6.73 -3.62 -2.31
CA ILE A 66 7.85 -3.17 -3.14
C ILE A 66 8.66 -2.09 -2.40
N SER A 67 8.00 -1.11 -1.80
CA SER A 67 8.68 -0.03 -1.05
C SER A 67 9.51 -0.57 0.10
N TRP A 68 8.92 -1.39 0.96
CA TRP A 68 9.61 -1.98 2.11
C TRP A 68 10.65 -3.01 1.67
N GLY A 69 10.38 -3.79 0.63
CA GLY A 69 11.35 -4.72 0.06
C GLY A 69 12.61 -4.01 -0.42
N ILE A 70 12.48 -2.91 -1.16
CA ILE A 70 13.62 -2.11 -1.59
C ILE A 70 14.35 -1.50 -0.39
N TYR A 71 13.63 -0.92 0.57
CA TYR A 71 14.23 -0.37 1.79
C TYR A 71 15.04 -1.42 2.55
N ILE A 72 14.46 -2.60 2.77
CA ILE A 72 15.13 -3.71 3.44
C ILE A 72 16.37 -4.15 2.67
N ILE A 73 16.29 -4.31 1.34
CA ILE A 73 17.45 -4.69 0.52
C ILE A 73 18.59 -3.68 0.68
N ILE A 74 18.28 -2.38 0.65
CA ILE A 74 19.27 -1.30 0.84
C ILE A 74 19.90 -1.40 2.24
N GLU A 75 19.11 -1.56 3.29
CA GLU A 75 19.59 -1.65 4.67
C GLU A 75 20.41 -2.92 4.94
N VAL A 76 19.96 -4.06 4.40
CA VAL A 76 20.57 -5.39 4.54
C VAL A 76 21.95 -5.41 3.87
N ILE A 77 22.04 -4.87 2.65
CA ILE A 77 23.28 -4.86 1.87
C ILE A 77 24.20 -3.73 2.31
N GLY A 78 23.67 -2.52 2.51
CA GLY A 78 24.42 -1.30 2.77
C GLY A 78 24.91 -1.16 4.21
N ASN A 79 24.06 -1.46 5.20
CA ASN A 79 24.33 -1.17 6.61
C ASN A 79 24.65 -2.42 7.45
N ARG A 80 24.81 -3.59 6.82
CA ARG A 80 25.01 -4.90 7.49
C ARG A 80 23.96 -5.19 8.59
N THR A 81 22.75 -4.65 8.45
CA THR A 81 21.64 -4.87 9.40
C THR A 81 21.26 -6.35 9.55
N ASN A 82 21.69 -7.21 8.62
CA ASN A 82 21.64 -8.67 8.78
C ASN A 82 22.15 -9.16 10.13
N ILE A 83 23.20 -8.53 10.66
CA ILE A 83 23.78 -8.90 11.96
C ILE A 83 22.80 -8.57 13.09
N LEU A 84 22.12 -7.42 13.02
CA LEU A 84 21.11 -7.02 14.00
C LEU A 84 19.88 -7.92 13.95
N PHE A 85 19.41 -8.28 12.74
CA PHE A 85 18.30 -9.22 12.57
C PHE A 85 18.66 -10.61 13.09
N ASP A 86 19.90 -11.06 12.89
CA ASP A 86 20.36 -12.35 13.42
C ASP A 86 20.50 -12.33 14.95
N GLN A 87 20.98 -11.24 15.54
CA GLN A 87 21.01 -11.04 16.99
C GLN A 87 19.61 -11.03 17.61
N LEU A 88 18.65 -10.35 16.98
CA LEU A 88 17.24 -10.40 17.38
C LEU A 88 16.66 -11.81 17.23
N GLY A 89 17.01 -12.51 16.15
CA GLY A 89 16.64 -13.91 15.92
C GLY A 89 17.13 -14.81 17.05
N ILE A 90 18.43 -14.75 17.38
CA ILE A 90 19.05 -15.50 18.48
C ILE A 90 18.37 -15.18 19.81
N LEU A 91 18.04 -13.91 20.08
CA LEU A 91 17.39 -13.52 21.33
C LEU A 91 16.00 -14.17 21.49
N ILE A 92 15.25 -14.30 20.39
CA ILE A 92 13.87 -14.81 20.40
C ILE A 92 13.83 -16.34 20.32
N THR A 93 14.65 -16.94 19.45
CA THR A 93 14.59 -18.37 19.12
C THR A 93 15.73 -19.19 19.72
N GLY A 94 16.74 -18.54 20.30
CA GLY A 94 17.94 -19.18 20.85
C GLY A 94 18.92 -19.69 19.79
N SER A 95 18.69 -19.44 18.50
CA SER A 95 19.48 -20.00 17.40
C SER A 95 19.77 -18.96 16.30
N SER A 96 20.98 -19.03 15.73
CA SER A 96 21.42 -18.20 14.61
C SER A 96 20.80 -18.66 13.29
N GLY A 97 20.63 -17.74 12.34
CA GLY A 97 20.08 -18.00 11.01
C GLY A 97 18.59 -17.70 10.88
N PHE A 98 17.92 -17.28 11.97
CA PHE A 98 16.49 -16.92 11.94
C PHE A 98 16.23 -15.45 11.58
N GLY A 99 17.27 -14.61 11.44
CA GLY A 99 17.09 -13.20 11.05
C GLY A 99 16.33 -13.01 9.73
N PHE A 100 16.47 -13.93 8.78
CA PHE A 100 15.71 -13.89 7.52
C PHE A 100 14.20 -14.08 7.71
N TRP A 101 13.77 -14.87 8.70
CA TRP A 101 12.35 -15.04 8.99
C TRP A 101 11.73 -13.77 9.55
N LEU A 102 12.47 -12.97 10.31
CA LEU A 102 12.01 -11.66 10.79
C LEU A 102 11.76 -10.69 9.64
N ILE A 103 12.62 -10.69 8.62
CA ILE A 103 12.43 -9.90 7.39
C ILE A 103 11.10 -10.27 6.71
N PHE A 104 10.81 -11.57 6.61
CA PHE A 104 9.57 -12.04 6.00
C PHE A 104 8.34 -11.60 6.81
N ILE A 105 8.40 -11.65 8.14
CA ILE A 105 7.32 -11.16 9.02
C ILE A 105 7.09 -9.66 8.81
N VAL A 106 8.14 -8.85 8.72
CA VAL A 106 8.03 -7.40 8.46
C VAL A 106 7.33 -7.15 7.13
N LEU A 107 7.68 -7.88 6.07
CA LEU A 107 7.02 -7.76 4.77
C LEU A 107 5.53 -8.18 4.83
N ILE A 108 5.20 -9.24 5.57
CA ILE A 108 3.80 -9.65 5.80
C ILE A 108 3.02 -8.54 6.51
N VAL A 109 3.60 -7.93 7.55
CA VAL A 109 2.96 -6.82 8.26
C VAL A 109 2.73 -5.65 7.30
N GLY A 110 3.72 -5.29 6.48
CA GLY A 110 3.58 -4.27 5.44
C GLY A 110 2.48 -4.61 4.43
N ALA A 111 2.39 -5.86 4.00
CA ALA A 111 1.35 -6.35 3.10
C ALA A 111 -0.06 -6.19 3.71
N ILE A 112 -0.23 -6.57 4.98
CA ILE A 112 -1.49 -6.42 5.72
C ILE A 112 -1.87 -4.94 5.85
N ILE A 113 -0.91 -4.08 6.20
CA ILE A 113 -1.10 -2.62 6.27
C ILE A 113 -1.59 -2.08 4.93
N GLY A 114 -0.96 -2.50 3.83
CA GLY A 114 -1.33 -2.09 2.48
C GLY A 114 -2.73 -2.57 2.08
N LEU A 115 -3.05 -3.81 2.38
CA LEU A 115 -4.36 -4.39 2.10
C LEU A 115 -5.46 -3.67 2.89
N LEU A 116 -5.27 -3.46 4.19
CA LEU A 116 -6.25 -2.79 5.05
C LEU A 116 -6.40 -1.30 4.67
N GLY A 117 -5.30 -0.58 4.50
CA GLY A 117 -5.37 0.83 4.10
C GLY A 117 -5.97 1.00 2.71
N GLY A 118 -5.62 0.12 1.76
CA GLY A 118 -6.18 0.11 0.41
C GLY A 118 -7.68 -0.16 0.38
N THR A 119 -8.17 -1.14 1.16
CA THR A 119 -9.61 -1.42 1.28
C THR A 119 -10.37 -0.23 1.89
N ILE A 120 -9.84 0.40 2.94
CA ILE A 120 -10.43 1.59 3.55
C ILE A 120 -10.47 2.75 2.55
N GLY A 121 -9.36 3.03 1.85
CA GLY A 121 -9.27 4.09 0.85
C GLY A 121 -10.30 3.93 -0.27
N SER A 122 -10.40 2.74 -0.86
CA SER A 122 -11.41 2.44 -1.88
C SER A 122 -12.83 2.52 -1.32
N GLY A 123 -13.05 2.03 -0.09
CA GLY A 123 -14.34 2.12 0.58
C GLY A 123 -14.81 3.56 0.76
N ILE A 124 -13.91 4.47 1.16
CA ILE A 124 -14.20 5.91 1.26
C ILE A 124 -14.65 6.47 -0.09
N ARG A 125 -13.95 6.14 -1.18
CA ARG A 125 -14.35 6.60 -2.52
C ARG A 125 -15.73 6.10 -2.92
N ILE A 126 -16.01 4.81 -2.72
CA ILE A 126 -17.30 4.20 -3.04
C ILE A 126 -18.44 4.88 -2.29
N LEU A 127 -18.22 5.35 -1.05
CA LEU A 127 -19.24 6.05 -0.27
C LEU A 127 -19.46 7.50 -0.73
N ILE A 128 -18.45 8.14 -1.30
CA ILE A 128 -18.51 9.53 -1.76
C ILE A 128 -19.13 9.66 -3.16
N GLU A 129 -18.78 8.75 -4.08
CA GLU A 129 -19.20 8.79 -5.48
C GLU A 129 -20.75 8.78 -5.72
N PRO A 130 -21.59 8.00 -5.01
CA PRO A 130 -23.03 7.99 -5.23
C PRO A 130 -23.73 9.28 -4.79
N LYS A 131 -23.17 10.02 -3.83
CA LYS A 131 -23.78 11.28 -3.34
C LYS A 131 -23.66 12.42 -4.35
N PHE A 132 -22.61 12.44 -5.17
CA PHE A 132 -22.44 13.47 -6.20
C PHE A 132 -23.38 13.27 -7.40
N LEU A 133 -23.69 12.02 -7.75
CA LEU A 133 -24.61 11.73 -8.85
C LEU A 133 -26.09 11.96 -8.46
N SER A 134 -26.47 11.67 -7.21
CA SER A 134 -27.81 11.98 -6.68
C SER A 134 -28.08 13.49 -6.66
N LYS A 135 -27.10 14.32 -6.26
CA LYS A 135 -27.27 15.78 -6.19
C LYS A 135 -27.44 16.45 -7.56
N LYS A 136 -26.82 15.88 -8.61
CA LYS A 136 -26.88 16.41 -9.98
C LYS A 136 -28.25 16.20 -10.66
N ASN A 137 -29.02 15.19 -10.22
CA ASN A 137 -30.35 14.91 -10.74
C ASN A 137 -31.48 15.70 -10.07
N HIS A 138 -31.22 16.42 -8.98
CA HIS A 138 -32.19 17.34 -8.34
C HIS A 138 -32.01 18.80 -8.77
N GLN A 139 -31.02 19.09 -9.62
CA GLN A 139 -30.78 20.41 -10.20
C GLN A 139 -31.07 20.48 -11.70
N ARG A 140 -31.78 19.48 -12.25
CA ARG A 140 -32.36 19.52 -13.60
C ARG A 140 -33.86 19.50 -13.51
#